data_AF-A0A5C6E4C3-F1
#
_entry.id   AF-A0A5C6E4C3-F1
#
_cell.length_a   1.000
_cell.length_b   1.000
_cell.length_c   1.000
_cell.angle_alpha   90.00
_cell.angle_beta   90.00
_cell.angle_gamma   90.00
#
_symmetry.space_group_name_H-M   'P 1'
#
loop_
_entity.id
_entity.type
_entity.pdbx_description
1 polymer ?
#
loop_
_entity_poly.entity_id
_entity_poly.type
_entity_poly.pdbx_seq_one_letter_code
_entity_poly.pdbx_strand_id
1 'polypeptide(L)'
;MGDGQSLSQRFADRYSDFVEPHILADISRIINDPNASPLGGTPESPWSDETWLNWLRNRVEDLKTSTIDDLRSRLVLAPVSLLDSAERWCKFLSEYSRLAKIVGKIEGWETGEANWLGFPAANEEELSLTESRLDVVFPASVRAFFLTTNGWQADGWIHPQIDALNDLKWLRDSDPHLHSLALQSEMTSGPFKRDPDGERLSEFRFDFGTRVARALALNRDTNDTGTALLDPFTDADEWSCGVWAHWHTESPWSCDSLSSYMLARYDFLLEIERDA
;
A
#
# COMPACT_ATOMS: atom_id res chain seq x y z
N MET A 1 33.40 -34.90 15.91
CA MET A 1 31.99 -35.24 16.17
C MET A 1 31.26 -33.91 16.21
N GLY A 2 30.59 -33.56 15.10
CA GLY A 2 30.02 -32.24 14.87
C GLY A 2 28.60 -32.11 15.42
N ASP A 3 28.28 -30.92 15.91
CA ASP A 3 27.02 -30.56 16.57
C ASP A 3 25.78 -30.99 15.77
N GLY A 4 25.01 -31.90 16.37
CA GLY A 4 23.74 -32.42 15.88
C GLY A 4 22.56 -31.49 16.14
N GLN A 5 22.67 -30.20 15.82
CA GLN A 5 21.50 -29.33 15.75
C GLN A 5 20.79 -29.50 14.40
N SER A 6 19.48 -29.78 14.43
CA SER A 6 18.63 -29.83 13.25
C SER A 6 18.55 -28.47 12.54
N LEU A 7 18.25 -28.48 11.25
CA LEU A 7 18.11 -27.26 10.44
C LEU A 7 17.05 -26.31 11.02
N SER A 8 15.97 -26.89 11.58
CA SER A 8 14.90 -26.16 12.28
C SER A 8 15.37 -25.47 13.54
N GLN A 9 16.23 -26.11 14.35
CA GLN A 9 16.76 -25.51 15.57
C GLN A 9 17.62 -24.28 15.23
N ARG A 10 18.46 -24.40 14.18
CA ARG A 10 19.31 -23.30 13.71
C ARG A 10 18.52 -22.16 13.07
N PHE A 11 17.33 -22.45 12.55
CA PHE A 11 16.43 -21.45 11.98
C PHE A 11 15.67 -20.72 13.10
N ALA A 12 15.11 -21.46 14.06
CA ALA A 12 14.40 -20.90 15.21
C ALA A 12 15.31 -20.00 16.07
N ASP A 13 16.53 -20.45 16.40
CA ASP A 13 17.50 -19.69 17.19
C ASP A 13 17.99 -18.41 16.46
N ARG A 14 17.81 -18.33 15.14
CA ARG A 14 18.37 -17.27 14.27
C ARG A 14 17.37 -16.21 13.87
N TYR A 15 16.07 -16.51 13.93
CA TYR A 15 14.99 -15.62 13.48
C TYR A 15 13.95 -15.31 14.56
N SER A 16 14.15 -15.80 15.80
CA SER A 16 13.26 -15.62 16.96
C SER A 16 12.89 -14.17 17.27
N ASP A 17 13.73 -13.22 16.87
CA ASP A 17 13.58 -11.82 17.23
C ASP A 17 12.79 -10.99 16.19
N PHE A 18 12.53 -11.54 15.00
CA PHE A 18 11.99 -10.79 13.84
C PHE A 18 10.72 -11.38 13.26
N VAL A 19 10.38 -12.60 13.66
CA VAL A 19 9.25 -13.35 13.16
C VAL A 19 8.53 -13.87 14.38
N GLU A 20 7.24 -13.58 14.51
CA GLU A 20 6.48 -14.04 15.66
C GLU A 20 6.66 -15.56 15.84
N PRO A 21 6.85 -16.05 17.07
CA PRO A 21 7.24 -17.44 17.32
C PRO A 21 6.35 -18.49 16.64
N HIS A 22 5.08 -18.16 16.40
CA HIS A 22 4.12 -19.01 15.71
C HIS A 22 4.42 -19.16 14.20
N ILE A 23 4.89 -18.10 13.51
CA ILE A 23 5.25 -18.14 12.09
C ILE A 23 6.51 -18.99 11.88
N LEU A 24 7.49 -18.91 12.79
CA LEU A 24 8.68 -19.77 12.75
C LEU A 24 8.33 -21.24 13.00
N ALA A 25 7.36 -21.50 13.88
CA ALA A 25 6.85 -22.84 14.12
C ALA A 25 6.17 -23.42 12.88
N ASP A 26 5.39 -22.61 12.15
CA ASP A 26 4.74 -23.01 10.91
C ASP A 26 5.73 -23.27 9.78
N ILE A 27 6.69 -22.36 9.55
CA ILE A 27 7.75 -22.55 8.56
C ILE A 27 8.56 -23.82 8.87
N SER A 28 8.93 -24.03 10.14
CA SER A 28 9.65 -25.22 10.58
C SER A 28 8.84 -26.50 10.39
N ARG A 29 7.54 -26.48 10.71
CA ARG A 29 6.63 -27.62 10.51
C ARG A 29 6.54 -28.01 9.04
N ILE A 30 6.29 -27.04 8.16
CA ILE A 30 6.16 -27.21 6.70
C ILE A 30 7.45 -27.76 6.08
N ILE A 31 8.61 -27.29 6.53
CA ILE A 31 9.92 -27.74 6.02
C ILE A 31 10.23 -29.18 6.44
N ASN A 32 9.87 -29.58 7.66
CA ASN A 32 10.25 -30.88 8.22
C ASN A 32 9.23 -31.99 7.95
N ASP A 33 7.97 -31.64 7.69
CA ASP A 33 6.92 -32.61 7.34
C ASP A 33 6.04 -32.08 6.19
N PRO A 34 6.31 -32.47 4.94
CA PRO A 34 5.52 -32.05 3.79
C PRO A 34 4.09 -32.61 3.77
N ASN A 35 3.72 -33.49 4.72
CA ASN A 35 2.34 -34.00 4.90
C ASN A 35 1.64 -33.41 6.13
N ALA A 36 2.22 -32.40 6.78
CA ALA A 36 1.61 -31.77 7.93
C ALA A 36 0.22 -31.18 7.58
N SER A 37 -0.72 -31.26 8.51
CA SER A 37 -2.07 -30.73 8.30
C SER A 37 -2.03 -29.20 8.10
N PRO A 38 -2.74 -28.65 7.11
CA PRO A 38 -2.74 -27.21 6.86
C PRO A 38 -3.24 -26.43 8.08
N LEU A 39 -2.48 -25.44 8.55
CA LEU A 39 -2.88 -24.60 9.68
C LEU A 39 -3.32 -23.20 9.26
N GLY A 40 -3.08 -22.80 8.01
CA GLY A 40 -3.42 -21.45 7.58
C GLY A 40 -4.92 -21.13 7.53
N GLY A 41 -5.23 -19.85 7.63
CA GLY A 41 -6.59 -19.33 7.77
C GLY A 41 -7.04 -19.14 9.22
N THR A 42 -6.10 -19.11 10.17
CA THR A 42 -6.33 -18.69 11.56
C THR A 42 -5.85 -17.25 11.78
N PRO A 43 -6.33 -16.56 12.83
CA PRO A 43 -5.82 -15.23 13.19
C PRO A 43 -4.30 -15.21 13.40
N GLU A 44 -3.73 -16.33 13.85
CA GLU A 44 -2.30 -16.51 14.12
C GLU A 44 -1.53 -17.07 12.91
N SER A 45 -2.17 -17.44 11.81
CA SER A 45 -1.48 -17.89 10.59
C SER A 45 -2.37 -17.55 9.40
N PRO A 46 -2.39 -16.29 8.97
CA PRO A 46 -3.39 -15.80 8.01
C PRO A 46 -3.20 -16.39 6.61
N TRP A 47 -2.03 -16.97 6.32
CA TRP A 47 -1.70 -17.56 5.03
C TRP A 47 -1.77 -19.08 5.08
N SER A 48 -2.35 -19.69 4.05
CA SER A 48 -2.36 -21.15 3.88
C SER A 48 -0.92 -21.70 3.81
N ASP A 49 -0.73 -22.95 4.23
CA ASP A 49 0.55 -23.66 4.07
C ASP A 49 1.04 -23.64 2.61
N GLU A 50 0.12 -23.67 1.65
CA GLU A 50 0.40 -23.57 0.22
C GLU A 50 0.89 -22.16 -0.17
N THR A 51 0.31 -21.11 0.41
CA THR A 51 0.76 -19.72 0.25
C THR A 51 2.15 -19.53 0.83
N TRP A 52 2.42 -20.06 2.03
CA TRP A 52 3.75 -20.05 2.64
C TRP A 52 4.78 -20.81 1.81
N LEU A 53 4.43 -21.98 1.29
CA LEU A 53 5.30 -22.79 0.43
C LEU A 53 5.62 -22.08 -0.89
N ASN A 54 4.64 -21.42 -1.51
CA ASN A 54 4.87 -20.66 -2.74
C ASN A 54 5.71 -19.41 -2.47
N TRP A 55 5.47 -18.69 -1.37
CA TRP A 55 6.31 -17.58 -0.95
C TRP A 55 7.76 -18.03 -0.72
N LEU A 56 7.97 -19.11 0.03
CA LEU A 56 9.30 -19.68 0.28
C LEU A 56 9.97 -20.09 -1.03
N ARG A 57 9.29 -20.85 -1.90
CA ARG A 57 9.84 -21.30 -3.19
C ARG A 57 10.26 -20.14 -4.09
N ASN A 58 9.46 -19.08 -4.16
CA ASN A 58 9.77 -17.89 -4.95
C ASN A 58 10.96 -17.10 -4.38
N ARG A 59 11.30 -17.30 -3.10
CA ARG A 59 12.43 -16.64 -2.43
C ARG A 59 13.63 -17.56 -2.18
N VAL A 60 13.57 -18.85 -2.55
CA VAL A 60 14.67 -19.80 -2.33
C VAL A 60 15.97 -19.36 -3.03
N GLU A 61 15.90 -18.77 -4.22
CA GLU A 61 17.09 -18.26 -4.92
C GLU A 61 17.64 -16.96 -4.29
N ASP A 62 16.77 -16.10 -3.78
CA ASP A 62 17.16 -14.92 -3.01
C ASP A 62 17.89 -15.32 -1.71
N LEU A 63 17.40 -16.37 -1.04
CA LEU A 63 17.98 -16.91 0.19
C LEU A 63 19.32 -17.64 -0.03
N LYS A 64 19.61 -18.10 -1.25
CA LYS A 64 20.88 -18.79 -1.58
C LYS A 64 22.05 -17.82 -1.79
N THR A 65 21.77 -16.60 -2.23
CA THR A 65 22.78 -15.66 -2.71
C THR A 65 22.94 -14.42 -1.84
N SER A 66 21.97 -14.14 -0.98
CA SER A 66 21.95 -12.96 -0.12
C SER A 66 22.46 -13.26 1.29
N THR A 67 23.21 -12.35 1.90
CA THR A 67 23.57 -12.45 3.32
C THR A 67 22.36 -12.15 4.19
N ILE A 68 22.42 -12.48 5.50
CA ILE A 68 21.35 -12.10 6.43
C ILE A 68 21.20 -10.59 6.53
N ASP A 69 22.28 -9.82 6.40
CA ASP A 69 22.18 -8.36 6.41
C ASP A 69 21.57 -7.82 5.10
N ASP A 70 21.74 -8.52 3.98
CA ASP A 70 21.04 -8.22 2.72
C ASP A 70 19.55 -8.55 2.79
N LEU A 71 19.20 -9.71 3.37
CA LEU A 71 17.81 -10.10 3.57
C LEU A 71 17.14 -9.22 4.61
N ARG A 72 17.85 -8.86 5.69
CA ARG A 72 17.40 -7.95 6.73
C ARG A 72 17.26 -6.54 6.18
N SER A 73 18.16 -6.03 5.35
CA SER A 73 17.97 -4.71 4.70
C SER A 73 16.83 -4.68 3.67
N ARG A 74 16.39 -5.86 3.19
CA ARG A 74 15.22 -6.03 2.31
C ARG A 74 13.92 -6.33 3.05
N LEU A 75 13.96 -6.97 4.21
CA LEU A 75 12.81 -7.42 5.03
C LEU A 75 12.54 -6.54 6.24
N VAL A 76 13.58 -5.94 6.83
CA VAL A 76 13.42 -4.65 7.49
C VAL A 76 13.03 -3.77 6.32
N LEU A 77 11.73 -3.52 6.19
CA LEU A 77 11.23 -2.22 5.78
C LEU A 77 12.15 -1.25 6.50
N ALA A 78 13.26 -0.83 5.87
CA ALA A 78 14.08 0.25 6.38
C ALA A 78 13.03 1.28 6.74
N PRO A 79 12.81 1.62 8.03
CA PRO A 79 11.59 2.26 8.49
C PRO A 79 11.37 3.39 7.51
N VAL A 80 10.39 3.22 6.59
CA VAL A 80 10.53 3.94 5.34
C VAL A 80 10.29 5.35 5.75
N SER A 81 11.39 6.10 5.82
CA SER A 81 11.43 7.26 6.67
C SER A 81 10.33 8.13 6.13
N LEU A 82 9.30 8.36 6.95
CA LEU A 82 8.08 9.01 6.51
C LEU A 82 8.51 10.18 5.63
N LEU A 83 7.98 10.23 4.41
CA LEU A 83 8.21 11.35 3.52
C LEU A 83 7.44 12.52 4.12
N ASP A 84 8.05 13.16 5.12
CA ASP A 84 7.46 14.13 6.05
C ASP A 84 8.00 15.55 5.81
N SER A 85 8.90 15.69 4.84
CA SER A 85 9.54 16.95 4.50
C SER A 85 9.72 17.07 3.00
N ALA A 86 9.69 18.31 2.52
CA ALA A 86 9.80 18.61 1.10
C ALA A 86 11.14 18.14 0.50
N GLU A 87 12.21 18.11 1.30
CA GLU A 87 13.53 17.60 0.89
C GLU A 87 13.47 16.09 0.60
N ARG A 88 12.88 15.31 1.52
CA ARG A 88 12.72 13.86 1.36
C ARG A 88 11.85 13.53 0.16
N TRP A 89 10.71 14.21 0.02
CA TRP A 89 9.84 14.07 -1.15
C TRP A 89 10.55 14.41 -2.45
N CYS A 90 11.27 15.53 -2.51
CA CYS A 90 11.97 15.95 -3.72
C CYS A 90 12.99 14.89 -4.18
N LYS A 91 13.78 14.35 -3.24
CA LYS A 91 14.73 13.28 -3.52
C LYS A 91 14.04 12.00 -4.02
N PHE A 92 12.99 11.57 -3.33
CA PHE A 92 12.23 10.38 -3.67
C PHE A 92 11.55 10.51 -5.04
N LEU A 93 10.79 11.58 -5.28
CA LEU A 93 10.04 11.80 -6.52
C LEU A 93 10.93 12.00 -7.74
N SER A 94 12.17 12.47 -7.55
CA SER A 94 13.16 12.55 -8.63
C SER A 94 13.57 11.16 -9.10
N GLU A 95 13.80 10.25 -8.16
CA GLU A 95 14.13 8.86 -8.47
C GLU A 95 12.92 8.10 -9.01
N TYR A 96 11.74 8.34 -8.44
CA TYR A 96 10.48 7.83 -8.94
C TYR A 96 10.28 8.22 -10.41
N SER A 97 10.43 9.50 -10.77
CA SER A 97 10.26 9.99 -12.15
C SER A 97 11.21 9.30 -13.12
N ARG A 98 12.45 9.02 -12.67
CA ARG A 98 13.45 8.29 -13.46
C ARG A 98 12.99 6.86 -13.74
N LEU A 99 12.53 6.15 -12.70
CA LEU A 99 12.10 4.75 -12.79
C LEU A 99 10.82 4.60 -13.62
N ALA A 100 9.81 5.44 -13.37
CA ALA A 100 8.56 5.45 -14.11
C ALA A 100 8.76 5.59 -15.63
N LYS A 101 9.74 6.38 -16.06
CA LYS A 101 10.12 6.48 -17.48
C LYS A 101 10.76 5.22 -18.05
N ILE A 102 11.54 4.50 -17.26
CA ILE A 102 12.16 3.24 -17.68
C ILE A 102 11.06 2.20 -17.87
N VAL A 103 10.21 2.03 -16.85
CA VAL A 103 9.06 1.12 -16.89
C VAL A 103 8.10 1.48 -18.01
N GLY A 104 7.77 2.76 -18.19
CA GLY A 104 6.92 3.21 -19.29
C GLY A 104 7.47 2.85 -20.67
N LYS A 105 8.80 2.84 -20.86
CA LYS A 105 9.42 2.36 -22.10
C LYS A 105 9.35 0.85 -22.26
N ILE A 106 9.51 0.09 -21.18
CA ILE A 106 9.41 -1.38 -21.16
C ILE A 106 7.99 -1.80 -21.54
N GLU A 107 7.00 -1.20 -20.88
CA GLU A 107 5.58 -1.54 -21.01
C GLU A 107 4.89 -0.84 -22.20
N GLY A 108 5.58 0.08 -22.87
CA GLY A 108 5.04 0.84 -23.99
C GLY A 108 3.97 1.88 -23.58
N TRP A 109 4.00 2.34 -22.32
CA TRP A 109 3.14 3.40 -21.83
C TRP A 109 3.63 4.77 -22.28
N GLU A 110 2.69 5.64 -22.64
CA GLU A 110 3.02 7.05 -22.90
C GLU A 110 3.43 7.70 -21.57
N THR A 111 4.73 7.89 -21.37
CA THR A 111 5.28 8.71 -20.30
C THR A 111 5.74 10.03 -20.90
N GLY A 112 5.39 11.15 -20.27
CA GLY A 112 5.76 12.47 -20.75
C GLY A 112 7.29 12.63 -20.90
N GLU A 113 7.73 13.50 -21.80
CA GLU A 113 9.16 13.72 -22.03
C GLU A 113 9.89 14.41 -20.85
N ALA A 114 9.15 15.08 -19.96
CA ALA A 114 9.68 15.82 -18.81
C ALA A 114 10.38 14.90 -17.80
N ASN A 115 11.58 15.23 -17.33
CA ASN A 115 12.33 14.44 -16.34
C ASN A 115 11.70 14.42 -14.93
N TRP A 116 10.62 15.14 -14.75
CA TRP A 116 9.86 15.28 -13.53
C TRP A 116 8.39 15.09 -13.87
N LEU A 117 7.73 14.14 -13.19
CA LEU A 117 6.30 13.85 -13.38
C LEU A 117 5.37 14.75 -12.56
N GLY A 118 5.93 15.48 -11.59
CA GLY A 118 5.17 16.37 -10.74
C GLY A 118 4.83 17.71 -11.41
N PHE A 119 3.99 18.48 -10.74
CA PHE A 119 3.64 19.85 -11.07
C PHE A 119 4.47 20.84 -10.22
N PRO A 120 4.45 22.15 -10.54
CA PRO A 120 5.06 23.15 -9.67
C PRO A 120 4.57 23.01 -8.22
N ALA A 121 5.48 23.13 -7.26
CA ALA A 121 5.15 23.08 -5.83
C ALA A 121 4.08 24.10 -5.46
N ALA A 122 3.18 23.71 -4.53
CA ALA A 122 2.30 24.66 -3.88
C ALA A 122 3.07 25.48 -2.84
N ASN A 123 2.52 26.63 -2.47
CA ASN A 123 2.99 27.39 -1.32
C ASN A 123 2.11 27.16 -0.07
N GLU A 124 2.58 27.62 1.08
CA GLU A 124 1.89 27.47 2.37
C GLU A 124 0.52 28.17 2.41
N GLU A 125 0.32 29.25 1.63
CA GLU A 125 -0.96 29.95 1.54
C GLU A 125 -1.99 29.11 0.80
N GLU A 126 -1.63 28.53 -0.35
CA GLU A 126 -2.49 27.61 -1.12
C GLU A 126 -2.89 26.38 -0.29
N LEU A 127 -1.95 25.85 0.48
CA LEU A 127 -2.16 24.72 1.38
C LEU A 127 -3.15 25.10 2.50
N SER A 128 -2.90 26.20 3.20
CA SER A 128 -3.76 26.68 4.30
C SER A 128 -5.18 27.04 3.82
N LEU A 129 -5.30 27.63 2.62
CA LEU A 129 -6.60 27.91 1.99
C LEU A 129 -7.35 26.62 1.66
N THR A 130 -6.65 25.58 1.22
CA THR A 130 -7.25 24.28 0.90
C THR A 130 -7.69 23.54 2.16
N GLU A 131 -6.85 23.50 3.20
CA GLU A 131 -7.20 22.99 4.53
C GLU A 131 -8.45 23.68 5.09
N SER A 132 -8.48 25.02 5.01
CA SER A 132 -9.64 25.81 5.45
C SER A 132 -10.90 25.53 4.62
N ARG A 133 -10.76 25.35 3.30
CA ARG A 133 -11.88 25.03 2.40
C ARG A 133 -12.45 23.64 2.64
N LEU A 134 -11.58 22.68 2.95
CA LEU A 134 -11.95 21.29 3.20
C LEU A 134 -12.33 21.03 4.66
N ASP A 135 -12.07 21.98 5.57
CA ASP A 135 -12.30 21.86 7.02
C ASP A 135 -11.49 20.70 7.65
N VAL A 136 -10.23 20.58 7.24
CA VAL A 136 -9.28 19.56 7.72
C VAL A 136 -7.89 20.15 7.85
N VAL A 137 -7.04 19.54 8.67
CA VAL A 137 -5.59 19.82 8.70
C VAL A 137 -4.89 18.63 8.07
N PHE A 138 -4.10 18.85 7.03
CA PHE A 138 -3.40 17.76 6.37
C PHE A 138 -2.28 17.21 7.26
N PRO A 139 -2.05 15.88 7.24
CA PRO A 139 -0.96 15.27 7.97
C PRO A 139 0.38 15.63 7.32
N ALA A 140 1.48 15.41 8.05
CA ALA A 140 2.80 15.88 7.66
C ALA A 140 3.21 15.38 6.27
N SER A 141 2.93 14.12 5.95
CA SER A 141 3.29 13.56 4.64
C SER A 141 2.54 14.21 3.47
N VAL A 142 1.25 14.50 3.65
CA VAL A 142 0.40 15.15 2.65
C VAL A 142 0.82 16.60 2.44
N ARG A 143 1.04 17.36 3.53
CA ARG A 143 1.54 18.74 3.45
C ARG A 143 2.87 18.80 2.71
N ALA A 144 3.82 17.97 3.11
CA ALA A 144 5.15 17.95 2.52
C ALA A 144 5.12 17.55 1.04
N PHE A 145 4.23 16.62 0.65
CA PHE A 145 4.03 16.25 -0.75
C PHE A 145 3.59 17.46 -1.59
N PHE A 146 2.54 18.18 -1.18
CA PHE A 146 2.03 19.32 -1.95
C PHE A 146 3.01 20.51 -1.99
N LEU A 147 3.81 20.70 -0.93
CA LEU A 147 4.90 21.68 -0.90
C LEU A 147 6.10 21.27 -1.78
N THR A 148 6.19 20.01 -2.21
CA THR A 148 7.15 19.55 -3.22
C THR A 148 6.57 19.58 -4.63
N THR A 149 5.31 19.17 -4.78
CA THR A 149 4.63 19.04 -6.07
C THR A 149 3.13 19.23 -5.91
N ASN A 150 2.53 20.20 -6.61
CA ASN A 150 1.09 20.44 -6.53
C ASN A 150 0.31 19.48 -7.44
N GLY A 151 0.36 18.19 -7.12
CA GLY A 151 -0.17 17.10 -7.92
C GLY A 151 0.92 16.21 -8.53
N TRP A 152 0.52 15.13 -9.18
CA TRP A 152 1.41 14.15 -9.79
C TRP A 152 0.76 13.50 -11.01
N GLN A 153 1.49 13.35 -12.12
CA GLN A 153 0.95 12.70 -13.31
C GLN A 153 0.71 11.20 -13.09
N ALA A 154 -0.22 10.62 -13.85
CA ALA A 154 -0.35 9.18 -13.95
C ALA A 154 0.95 8.60 -14.56
N ASP A 155 1.40 7.46 -14.03
CA ASP A 155 2.64 6.80 -14.45
C ASP A 155 2.42 5.33 -14.85
N GLY A 156 1.17 4.99 -15.15
CA GLY A 156 0.77 3.70 -15.67
C GLY A 156 -0.75 3.55 -15.65
N TRP A 157 -1.23 2.42 -16.16
CA TRP A 157 -2.66 2.07 -16.20
C TRP A 157 -3.28 1.81 -14.82
N ILE A 158 -2.49 1.46 -13.81
CA ILE A 158 -2.99 1.16 -12.44
C ILE A 158 -2.79 2.32 -11.45
N HIS A 159 -1.98 3.30 -11.82
CA HIS A 159 -1.57 4.37 -10.93
C HIS A 159 -2.23 5.68 -11.37
N PRO A 160 -3.33 6.10 -10.71
CA PRO A 160 -3.99 7.33 -11.08
C PRO A 160 -3.07 8.53 -10.84
N GLN A 161 -3.37 9.61 -11.55
CA GLN A 161 -2.81 10.92 -11.25
C GLN A 161 -3.18 11.35 -9.81
N ILE A 162 -2.49 12.35 -9.28
CA ILE A 162 -2.89 13.07 -8.07
C ILE A 162 -3.17 14.51 -8.50
N ASP A 163 -4.39 14.98 -8.26
CA ASP A 163 -4.86 16.31 -8.60
C ASP A 163 -4.18 17.38 -7.73
N ALA A 164 -4.15 18.62 -8.25
CA ALA A 164 -3.66 19.77 -7.50
C ALA A 164 -4.59 20.12 -6.32
N LEU A 165 -4.07 20.82 -5.32
CA LEU A 165 -4.79 21.23 -4.11
C LEU A 165 -6.18 21.84 -4.39
N ASN A 166 -6.26 22.73 -5.39
CA ASN A 166 -7.51 23.42 -5.74
C ASN A 166 -8.60 22.50 -6.32
N ASP A 167 -8.20 21.35 -6.84
CA ASP A 167 -9.09 20.36 -7.44
C ASP A 167 -9.48 19.24 -6.47
N LEU A 168 -8.78 19.12 -5.34
CA LEU A 168 -9.13 18.17 -4.27
C LEU A 168 -10.54 18.43 -3.71
N LYS A 169 -11.31 17.35 -3.63
CA LYS A 169 -12.72 17.35 -3.19
C LYS A 169 -13.03 16.09 -2.41
N TRP A 170 -14.03 16.17 -1.54
CA TRP A 170 -14.64 15.00 -0.92
C TRP A 170 -15.19 14.06 -1.97
N LEU A 171 -15.14 12.75 -1.73
CA LEU A 171 -15.61 11.75 -2.68
C LEU A 171 -17.05 12.01 -3.16
N ARG A 172 -17.93 12.39 -2.23
CA ARG A 172 -19.33 12.77 -2.53
C ARG A 172 -19.48 13.86 -3.58
N ASP A 173 -18.48 14.74 -3.71
CA ASP A 173 -18.49 15.89 -4.60
C ASP A 173 -17.65 15.65 -5.88
N SER A 174 -16.61 14.81 -5.82
CA SER A 174 -15.77 14.48 -6.98
C SER A 174 -16.38 13.37 -7.85
N ASP A 175 -16.90 12.32 -7.21
CA ASP A 175 -17.51 11.16 -7.84
C ASP A 175 -18.77 10.69 -7.06
N PRO A 176 -19.94 11.27 -7.38
CA PRO A 176 -21.20 10.88 -6.76
C PRO A 176 -21.61 9.42 -7.00
N HIS A 177 -21.13 8.80 -8.08
CA HIS A 177 -21.46 7.41 -8.40
C HIS A 177 -20.70 6.48 -7.46
N LEU A 178 -19.38 6.65 -7.35
CA LEU A 178 -18.56 5.86 -6.44
C LEU A 178 -18.98 6.08 -4.99
N HIS A 179 -19.31 7.32 -4.61
CA HIS A 179 -19.89 7.61 -3.30
C HIS A 179 -21.21 6.85 -3.05
N SER A 180 -22.10 6.78 -4.05
CA SER A 180 -23.34 6.01 -3.91
C SER A 180 -23.09 4.50 -3.74
N LEU A 181 -22.04 3.94 -4.34
CA LEU A 181 -21.67 2.54 -4.14
C LEU A 181 -21.16 2.31 -2.72
N ALA A 182 -20.38 3.24 -2.17
CA ALA A 182 -19.94 3.17 -0.77
C ALA A 182 -21.14 3.15 0.21
N LEU A 183 -22.13 4.03 0.00
CA LEU A 183 -23.35 4.00 0.82
C LEU A 183 -24.13 2.68 0.71
N GLN A 184 -24.11 2.02 -0.46
CA GLN A 184 -24.70 0.70 -0.62
C GLN A 184 -23.90 -0.37 0.14
N SER A 185 -22.57 -0.29 0.12
CA SER A 185 -21.68 -1.16 0.89
C SER A 185 -21.91 -1.02 2.39
N GLU A 186 -22.17 0.18 2.91
CA GLU A 186 -22.49 0.42 4.32
C GLU A 186 -23.80 -0.27 4.74
N MET A 187 -24.75 -0.42 3.81
CA MET A 187 -26.09 -0.98 4.07
C MET A 187 -26.22 -2.46 3.67
N THR A 188 -25.21 -3.06 3.05
CA THR A 188 -25.29 -4.44 2.54
C THR A 188 -25.47 -5.45 3.66
N SER A 189 -26.22 -6.53 3.42
CA SER A 189 -26.27 -7.68 4.35
C SER A 189 -25.03 -8.57 4.28
N GLY A 190 -24.11 -8.27 3.36
CA GLY A 190 -22.82 -8.92 3.19
C GLY A 190 -22.88 -10.25 2.44
N PRO A 191 -21.78 -10.66 1.78
CA PRO A 191 -21.67 -11.98 1.17
C PRO A 191 -21.35 -13.10 2.19
N PHE A 192 -21.24 -12.77 3.48
CA PHE A 192 -20.67 -13.66 4.49
C PHE A 192 -21.68 -14.72 4.95
N LYS A 193 -21.52 -15.96 4.45
CA LYS A 193 -22.36 -17.11 4.84
C LYS A 193 -22.14 -17.59 6.28
N ARG A 194 -21.01 -17.24 6.89
CA ARG A 194 -20.63 -17.58 8.27
C ARG A 194 -19.96 -16.37 8.90
N ASP A 195 -20.75 -15.63 9.67
CA ASP A 195 -20.34 -14.45 10.43
C ASP A 195 -21.28 -14.32 11.65
N PRO A 196 -21.18 -15.25 12.63
CA PRO A 196 -22.17 -15.39 13.70
C PRO A 196 -22.25 -14.13 14.59
N ASP A 197 -21.14 -13.43 14.74
CA ASP A 197 -21.01 -12.23 15.57
C ASP A 197 -21.11 -10.93 14.73
N GLY A 198 -21.19 -11.04 13.40
CA GLY A 198 -21.34 -9.91 12.49
C GLY A 198 -20.07 -9.05 12.33
N GLU A 199 -18.93 -9.51 12.84
CA GLU A 199 -17.67 -8.74 12.86
C GLU A 199 -17.17 -8.47 11.45
N ARG A 200 -17.16 -9.49 10.59
CA ARG A 200 -16.70 -9.37 9.20
C ARG A 200 -17.61 -8.46 8.38
N LEU A 201 -18.92 -8.54 8.64
CA LEU A 201 -19.90 -7.63 8.05
C LEU A 201 -19.69 -6.20 8.52
N SER A 202 -19.42 -6.00 9.81
CA SER A 202 -19.16 -4.68 10.38
C SER A 202 -17.90 -4.05 9.79
N GLU A 203 -16.79 -4.80 9.74
CA GLU A 203 -15.53 -4.37 9.13
C GLU A 203 -15.74 -4.03 7.65
N PHE A 204 -16.40 -4.89 6.89
CA PHE A 204 -16.69 -4.63 5.48
C PHE A 204 -17.49 -3.33 5.28
N ARG A 205 -18.58 -3.15 6.05
CA ARG A 205 -19.41 -1.94 5.97
C ARG A 205 -18.62 -0.69 6.33
N PHE A 206 -17.73 -0.79 7.32
CA PHE A 206 -16.87 0.30 7.73
C PHE A 206 -15.84 0.64 6.65
N ASP A 207 -15.07 -0.35 6.19
CA ASP A 207 -13.99 -0.15 5.22
C ASP A 207 -14.49 0.25 3.83
N PHE A 208 -15.47 -0.47 3.28
CA PHE A 208 -15.98 -0.20 1.93
C PHE A 208 -17.13 0.80 1.88
N GLY A 209 -17.73 1.11 3.04
CA GLY A 209 -18.84 2.04 3.15
C GLY A 209 -18.43 3.32 3.84
N THR A 210 -18.44 3.32 5.17
CA THR A 210 -18.27 4.54 5.98
C THR A 210 -16.98 5.29 5.66
N ARG A 211 -15.83 4.59 5.62
CA ARG A 211 -14.53 5.21 5.34
C ARG A 211 -14.45 5.75 3.92
N VAL A 212 -14.95 5.00 2.93
CA VAL A 212 -14.93 5.44 1.53
C VAL A 212 -15.85 6.65 1.32
N ALA A 213 -17.06 6.61 1.87
CA ALA A 213 -18.04 7.68 1.71
C ALA A 213 -17.55 9.03 2.27
N ARG A 214 -16.75 9.01 3.34
CA ARG A 214 -16.15 10.20 3.95
C ARG A 214 -14.77 10.57 3.41
N ALA A 215 -14.23 9.81 2.47
CA ALA A 215 -12.87 9.99 2.00
C ALA A 215 -12.68 11.29 1.19
N LEU A 216 -11.47 11.83 1.26
CA LEU A 216 -10.99 12.85 0.33
C LEU A 216 -10.45 12.15 -0.93
N ALA A 217 -10.93 12.55 -2.11
CA ALA A 217 -10.45 12.01 -3.36
C ALA A 217 -9.20 12.79 -3.83
N LEU A 218 -8.14 12.05 -4.14
CA LEU A 218 -6.89 12.58 -4.67
C LEU A 218 -6.93 12.76 -6.19
N ASN A 219 -7.89 12.15 -6.87
CA ASN A 219 -8.11 12.34 -8.29
C ASN A 219 -9.59 12.25 -8.64
N ARG A 220 -9.95 12.86 -9.78
CA ARG A 220 -11.18 12.50 -10.48
C ARG A 220 -10.99 11.17 -11.22
N ASP A 221 -11.97 10.27 -11.10
CA ASP A 221 -11.98 9.03 -11.89
C ASP A 221 -11.99 9.35 -13.39
N THR A 222 -10.99 8.86 -14.09
CA THR A 222 -10.94 8.80 -15.56
C THR A 222 -11.11 7.34 -15.98
N ASN A 223 -12.28 6.79 -15.65
CA ASN A 223 -12.90 5.52 -16.07
C ASN A 223 -12.14 4.19 -16.02
N ASP A 224 -10.82 4.14 -15.80
CA ASP A 224 -10.07 2.87 -15.90
C ASP A 224 -8.93 2.70 -14.87
N THR A 225 -8.64 3.69 -14.00
CA THR A 225 -7.44 3.67 -13.10
C THR A 225 -7.75 3.67 -11.60
N GLY A 226 -9.04 3.70 -11.23
CA GLY A 226 -9.48 3.80 -9.83
C GLY A 226 -9.30 5.20 -9.24
N THR A 227 -9.98 5.43 -8.11
CA THR A 227 -9.88 6.68 -7.35
C THR A 227 -8.97 6.48 -6.15
N ALA A 228 -7.88 7.24 -6.07
CA ALA A 228 -7.05 7.32 -4.88
C ALA A 228 -7.78 8.12 -3.79
N LEU A 229 -7.81 7.58 -2.57
CA LEU A 229 -8.59 8.05 -1.44
C LEU A 229 -7.71 8.27 -0.22
N LEU A 230 -8.00 9.31 0.55
CA LEU A 230 -7.47 9.53 1.89
C LEU A 230 -8.62 9.50 2.92
N ASP A 231 -8.42 8.81 4.04
CA ASP A 231 -9.36 8.81 5.17
C ASP A 231 -8.84 9.75 6.29
N PRO A 232 -9.41 10.96 6.43
CA PRO A 232 -8.91 11.95 7.38
C PRO A 232 -9.37 11.75 8.82
N PHE A 233 -10.19 10.73 9.08
CA PHE A 233 -10.83 10.49 10.37
C PHE A 233 -10.33 9.17 11.00
N THR A 234 -9.02 8.94 10.90
CA THR A 234 -8.28 7.93 11.65
C THR A 234 -7.77 8.55 12.96
N ASP A 235 -7.56 7.73 13.99
CA ASP A 235 -6.91 8.19 15.24
C ASP A 235 -5.38 8.30 15.10
N ALA A 236 -4.85 8.11 13.89
CA ALA A 236 -3.42 8.13 13.59
C ALA A 236 -2.95 9.53 13.19
N ASP A 237 -1.66 9.79 13.36
CA ASP A 237 -1.03 11.06 12.95
C ASP A 237 -1.00 11.24 11.42
N GLU A 238 -1.16 10.14 10.67
CA GLU A 238 -1.24 10.09 9.23
C GLU A 238 -2.57 9.50 8.77
N TRP A 239 -2.97 9.89 7.57
CA TRP A 239 -4.23 9.44 6.98
C TRP A 239 -4.01 8.19 6.16
N SER A 240 -4.81 7.15 6.41
CA SER A 240 -4.81 5.96 5.56
C SER A 240 -5.12 6.35 4.11
N CYS A 241 -4.42 5.70 3.20
CA CYS A 241 -4.46 5.94 1.78
C CYS A 241 -4.67 4.61 1.04
N GLY A 242 -5.29 4.70 -0.12
CA GLY A 242 -5.27 3.62 -1.11
C GLY A 242 -6.14 3.94 -2.30
N VAL A 243 -6.46 2.94 -3.11
CA VAL A 243 -7.19 3.12 -4.38
C VAL A 243 -8.42 2.25 -4.36
N TRP A 244 -9.55 2.84 -4.77
CA TRP A 244 -10.78 2.10 -4.96
C TRP A 244 -11.31 2.24 -6.38
N ALA A 245 -11.68 1.11 -6.96
CA ALA A 245 -12.46 1.04 -8.19
C ALA A 245 -13.65 0.14 -7.96
N HIS A 246 -14.77 0.42 -8.62
CA HIS A 246 -16.01 -0.34 -8.43
C HIS A 246 -15.90 -1.82 -8.85
N TRP A 247 -14.90 -2.17 -9.67
CA TRP A 247 -14.58 -3.55 -10.06
C TRP A 247 -13.58 -4.24 -9.13
N HIS A 248 -13.02 -3.54 -8.14
CA HIS A 248 -12.05 -4.09 -7.20
C HIS A 248 -12.74 -4.61 -5.93
N THR A 249 -12.43 -5.85 -5.53
CA THR A 249 -13.03 -6.51 -4.37
C THR A 249 -12.18 -6.43 -3.10
N GLU A 250 -10.92 -6.02 -3.21
CA GLU A 250 -10.03 -5.88 -2.06
C GLU A 250 -10.24 -4.55 -1.34
N SER A 251 -9.84 -4.49 -0.07
CA SER A 251 -9.98 -3.28 0.75
C SER A 251 -9.30 -2.10 0.06
N PRO A 252 -9.96 -0.94 0.00
CA PRO A 252 -9.36 0.24 -0.61
C PRO A 252 -8.26 0.87 0.26
N TRP A 253 -8.04 0.38 1.48
CA TRP A 253 -7.11 0.94 2.47
C TRP A 253 -5.87 0.07 2.62
N SER A 254 -4.95 0.15 1.66
CA SER A 254 -3.72 -0.66 1.65
C SER A 254 -2.53 0.00 2.34
N CYS A 255 -2.61 1.30 2.66
CA CYS A 255 -1.50 2.10 3.15
C CYS A 255 -1.92 3.00 4.32
N ASP A 256 -1.03 3.19 5.30
CA ASP A 256 -1.30 4.02 6.48
C ASP A 256 -1.00 5.53 6.29
N SER A 257 -0.49 5.94 5.13
CA SER A 257 -0.14 7.33 4.82
C SER A 257 -0.07 7.55 3.30
N LEU A 258 -0.06 8.82 2.86
CA LEU A 258 0.27 9.16 1.46
C LEU A 258 1.71 8.73 1.12
N SER A 259 2.62 8.84 2.08
CA SER A 259 4.01 8.39 1.93
C SER A 259 4.06 6.90 1.57
N SER A 260 3.44 6.03 2.38
CA SER A 260 3.44 4.58 2.14
C SER A 260 2.73 4.21 0.85
N TYR A 261 1.68 4.94 0.48
CA TYR A 261 1.04 4.78 -0.84
C TYR A 261 1.99 5.07 -2.00
N MET A 262 2.70 6.20 -1.97
CA MET A 262 3.65 6.55 -3.03
C MET A 262 4.85 5.59 -3.09
N LEU A 263 5.29 5.08 -1.94
CA LEU A 263 6.34 4.06 -1.86
C LEU A 263 5.87 2.73 -2.44
N ALA A 264 4.64 2.30 -2.15
CA ALA A 264 4.08 1.07 -2.73
C ALA A 264 3.99 1.17 -4.26
N ARG A 265 3.59 2.34 -4.80
CA ARG A 265 3.63 2.60 -6.26
C ARG A 265 5.04 2.49 -6.83
N TYR A 266 6.03 3.02 -6.12
CA TYR A 266 7.44 2.95 -6.52
C TYR A 266 7.96 1.51 -6.51
N ASP A 267 7.64 0.73 -5.48
CA ASP A 267 8.01 -0.68 -5.37
C ASP A 267 7.40 -1.51 -6.50
N PHE A 268 6.15 -1.24 -6.89
CA PHE A 268 5.54 -1.87 -8.05
C PHE A 268 6.32 -1.59 -9.36
N LEU A 269 6.78 -0.35 -9.57
CA LEU A 269 7.60 -0.03 -10.73
C LEU A 269 8.96 -0.74 -10.70
N LEU A 270 9.56 -0.92 -9.50
CA LEU A 270 10.80 -1.67 -9.35
C LEU A 270 10.62 -3.15 -9.70
N GLU A 271 9.47 -3.74 -9.36
CA GLU A 271 9.16 -5.13 -9.73
C GLU A 271 9.11 -5.29 -11.25
N ILE A 272 8.44 -4.38 -11.96
CA ILE A 272 8.41 -4.42 -13.44
C ILE A 272 9.81 -4.26 -14.04
N GLU A 273 10.63 -3.31 -13.55
CA GLU A 273 12.00 -3.13 -14.06
C GLU A 273 12.86 -4.39 -13.86
N ARG A 274 12.65 -5.13 -12.77
CA ARG A 274 13.41 -6.35 -12.45
C ARG A 274 13.01 -7.56 -13.30
N ASP A 275 11.76 -7.61 -13.72
CA ASP A 275 11.21 -8.73 -14.49
C ASP A 275 11.39 -8.56 -16.02
N ALA A 276 11.84 -7.40 -16.47
CA ALA A 276 12.12 -7.04 -17.87
C ALA A 276 13.51 -7.49 -18.36
#